data_AF-C0XQT7-F1
#
_entry.id   AF-C0XQT7-F1
#
_cell.length_a   1.000
_cell.length_b   1.000
_cell.length_c   1.000
_cell.angle_alpha   90.00
_cell.angle_beta   90.00
_cell.angle_gamma   90.00
#
_symmetry.space_group_name_H-M   'P 1'
#
loop_
_entity.id
_entity.type
_entity.pdbx_description
1 polymer ?
#
loop_
_entity_poly.entity_id
_entity_poly.type
_entity_poly.pdbx_seq_one_letter_code
_entity_poly.pdbx_strand_id
1 'polypeptide(L)'
;MTAPTQTRAQPAHISFLDKYIPIWIILAMALGLLLGRGIPGLAPFLGSMEVGGISLPIALGLLVMMYPPLAKVRYDKTKEIAADKRLMSVSLILNWIVGPALMFALAWTFLPDEPELRTGLIIVGLVYVMLWLGPKLFPGDPTLPPYPVKYRSR
;
A
#
# COMPACT_ATOMS: atom_id res chain seq x y z
N MET A 1 27.39 3.96 45.87
CA MET A 1 27.23 4.71 44.60
C MET A 1 27.47 3.72 43.47
N THR A 2 26.46 3.42 42.65
CA THR A 2 26.57 2.52 41.50
C THR A 2 26.06 3.25 40.27
N ALA A 3 26.92 3.45 39.27
CA ALA A 3 26.58 4.19 38.06
C ALA A 3 25.67 3.37 37.12
N PRO A 4 24.72 4.00 36.41
CA PRO A 4 23.89 3.29 35.44
C PRO A 4 24.71 2.92 34.20
N THR A 5 24.81 1.62 33.90
CA THR A 5 25.43 1.09 32.69
C THR A 5 24.67 1.58 31.45
N GLN A 6 25.27 2.49 30.67
CA GLN A 6 24.67 2.96 29.44
C GLN A 6 24.82 1.91 28.32
N THR A 7 23.77 1.13 28.09
CA THR A 7 23.66 0.27 26.90
C THR A 7 23.57 1.15 25.65
N ARG A 8 24.71 1.38 24.98
CA ARG A 8 24.76 2.06 23.69
C ARG A 8 23.99 1.23 22.67
N ALA A 9 22.90 1.77 22.14
CA ALA A 9 22.18 1.16 21.04
C ALA A 9 23.11 1.05 19.82
N GLN A 10 23.36 -0.19 19.36
CA GLN A 10 24.15 -0.40 18.15
C GLN A 10 23.37 0.15 16.93
N PRO A 11 24.04 0.83 15.98
CA PRO A 11 23.39 1.28 14.76
C PRO A 11 22.89 0.05 13.98
N ALA A 12 21.59 0.01 13.68
CA ALA A 12 20.99 -1.09 12.93
C ALA A 12 21.60 -1.16 11.52
N HIS A 13 22.28 -2.26 11.22
CA HIS A 13 22.86 -2.49 9.90
C HIS A 13 21.73 -2.74 8.90
N ILE A 14 21.55 -1.82 7.94
CA ILE A 14 20.61 -2.01 6.84
C ILE A 14 21.06 -3.19 5.97
N SER A 15 20.14 -4.09 5.62
CA SER A 15 20.46 -5.24 4.78
C SER A 15 20.86 -4.78 3.36
N PHE A 16 21.77 -5.52 2.72
CA PHE A 16 22.10 -5.28 1.31
C PHE A 16 20.87 -5.42 0.40
N LEU A 17 19.93 -6.29 0.77
CA LEU A 17 18.64 -6.42 0.08
C LEU A 17 17.82 -5.14 0.20
N ASP A 18 17.59 -4.66 1.43
CA ASP A 18 16.82 -3.44 1.74
C ASP A 18 17.40 -2.21 1.01
N LYS A 19 18.74 -2.12 0.96
CA LYS A 19 19.46 -1.02 0.29
C LYS A 19 19.24 -0.99 -1.23
N TYR A 20 19.05 -2.13 -1.87
CA TYR A 20 18.96 -2.25 -3.33
C TYR A 20 17.56 -2.65 -3.85
N ILE A 21 16.53 -2.62 -2.98
CA ILE A 21 15.12 -2.87 -3.37
C ILE A 21 14.71 -2.17 -4.68
N PRO A 22 15.02 -0.87 -4.94
CA PRO A 22 14.60 -0.23 -6.19
C PRO A 22 15.21 -0.87 -7.45
N ILE A 23 16.46 -1.33 -7.39
CA ILE A 23 17.13 -2.02 -8.49
C ILE A 23 16.48 -3.40 -8.71
N TRP A 24 16.20 -4.14 -7.63
CA TRP A 24 15.52 -5.43 -7.71
C TRP A 24 14.10 -5.31 -8.27
N ILE A 25 13.35 -4.26 -7.93
CA ILE A 25 12.03 -3.98 -8.51
C ILE A 25 12.14 -3.75 -10.02
N ILE A 26 13.04 -2.87 -10.47
CA ILE A 26 13.23 -2.57 -11.91
C ILE A 26 13.65 -3.84 -12.66
N LEU A 27 14.57 -4.63 -12.10
CA LEU A 27 15.03 -5.88 -12.69
C LEU A 27 13.91 -6.92 -12.78
N ALA A 28 13.09 -7.06 -11.73
CA ALA A 28 11.93 -7.95 -11.74
C ALA A 28 10.85 -7.50 -12.75
N MET A 29 10.59 -6.20 -12.88
CA MET A 29 9.67 -5.66 -13.89
C MET A 29 10.18 -5.91 -15.30
N ALA A 30 11.46 -5.64 -15.57
CA ALA A 30 12.08 -5.90 -16.87
C ALA A 30 12.03 -7.38 -17.23
N LEU A 31 12.42 -8.26 -16.30
CA LEU A 31 12.39 -9.72 -16.48
C LEU A 31 10.96 -10.24 -16.68
N GLY A 32 9.99 -9.75 -15.91
CA GLY A 32 8.57 -10.09 -16.08
C GLY A 32 8.01 -9.68 -17.45
N LEU A 33 8.33 -8.48 -17.93
CA LEU A 33 7.95 -8.00 -19.26
C LEU A 33 8.62 -8.79 -20.39
N LEU A 34 9.89 -9.17 -20.23
CA LEU A 34 10.62 -9.98 -21.20
C LEU A 34 10.08 -11.41 -21.27
N LEU A 35 9.80 -12.05 -20.13
CA LEU A 35 9.17 -13.38 -20.10
C LEU A 35 7.74 -13.33 -20.66
N GLY A 36 6.96 -12.32 -20.28
CA GLY A 36 5.59 -12.12 -20.75
C GLY A 36 5.45 -11.93 -22.26
N ARG A 37 6.45 -11.32 -22.91
CA ARG A 37 6.49 -11.15 -24.38
C ARG A 37 7.24 -12.27 -25.11
N GLY A 38 8.26 -12.86 -24.49
CA GLY A 38 9.15 -13.84 -25.10
C GLY A 38 8.63 -15.29 -25.08
N ILE A 39 7.72 -15.64 -24.16
CA ILE A 39 7.15 -16.99 -24.04
C ILE A 39 5.70 -16.99 -24.54
N PRO A 40 5.43 -17.40 -25.80
CA PRO A 40 4.07 -17.59 -26.27
C PRO A 40 3.42 -18.72 -25.46
N GLY A 41 2.30 -18.41 -24.81
CA GLY A 41 1.61 -19.34 -23.90
C GLY A 41 1.67 -18.96 -22.41
N LEU A 42 2.57 -18.06 -21.99
CA LEU A 42 2.63 -17.65 -20.58
C LEU A 42 1.36 -16.89 -20.13
N ALA A 43 0.85 -15.97 -20.97
CA ALA A 43 -0.39 -15.25 -20.71
C ALA A 43 -1.63 -16.17 -20.57
N PRO A 44 -1.96 -17.08 -21.52
CA PRO A 44 -3.09 -18.00 -21.34
C PRO A 44 -2.86 -19.03 -20.23
N PHE A 45 -1.61 -19.40 -19.89
CA PHE A 45 -1.34 -20.22 -18.70
C PHE A 45 -1.68 -19.47 -17.41
N LEU A 46 -1.29 -18.19 -17.28
CA LEU A 46 -1.67 -17.35 -16.16
C LEU A 46 -3.20 -17.14 -16.09
N GLY A 47 -3.86 -16.95 -17.24
CA GLY A 47 -5.33 -16.91 -17.34
C GLY A 47 -6.03 -18.23 -17.01
N SER A 48 -5.38 -19.38 -17.21
CA SER A 48 -5.92 -20.68 -16.77
C SER A 48 -5.90 -20.85 -15.25
N MET A 49 -5.11 -20.03 -14.53
CA MET A 49 -5.10 -19.92 -13.07
C MET A 49 -5.99 -18.77 -12.57
N GLU A 50 -6.98 -18.37 -13.36
CA GLU A 50 -8.00 -17.41 -12.98
C GLU A 50 -9.26 -18.10 -12.47
N VAL A 51 -9.84 -17.59 -11.38
CA VAL A 51 -11.11 -18.06 -10.85
C VAL A 51 -12.04 -16.85 -10.73
N GLY A 52 -13.06 -16.78 -11.59
CA GLY A 52 -14.09 -15.75 -11.55
C GLY A 52 -13.60 -14.32 -11.77
N GLY A 53 -12.66 -14.10 -12.71
CA GLY A 53 -12.09 -12.77 -12.99
C GLY A 53 -10.86 -12.41 -12.16
N ILE A 54 -10.39 -13.30 -11.28
CA ILE A 54 -9.28 -13.03 -10.34
C ILE A 54 -8.17 -14.07 -10.51
N SER A 55 -6.97 -13.62 -10.88
CA SER A 55 -5.80 -14.50 -11.07
C SER A 55 -5.22 -14.94 -9.72
N LEU A 56 -5.20 -16.26 -9.47
CA LEU A 56 -4.68 -16.85 -8.24
C LEU A 56 -3.23 -16.41 -7.88
N PRO A 57 -2.27 -16.31 -8.83
CA PRO A 57 -0.91 -15.87 -8.52
C PRO A 57 -0.85 -14.42 -8.02
N ILE A 58 -1.68 -13.54 -8.58
CA ILE A 58 -1.75 -12.13 -8.19
C ILE A 58 -2.39 -12.00 -6.81
N ALA A 59 -3.50 -12.71 -6.57
CA ALA A 59 -4.16 -12.74 -5.26
C ALA A 59 -3.22 -13.25 -4.15
N LEU A 60 -2.47 -14.33 -4.42
CA LEU A 60 -1.46 -14.84 -3.48
C LEU A 60 -0.33 -13.84 -3.25
N GLY A 61 0.18 -13.19 -4.31
CA GLY A 61 1.21 -12.15 -4.21
C GLY A 61 0.77 -10.98 -3.34
N LEU A 62 -0.46 -10.49 -3.53
CA LEU A 62 -1.05 -9.42 -2.71
C LEU A 62 -1.23 -9.84 -1.25
N LEU A 63 -1.68 -11.07 -0.99
CA LEU A 63 -1.81 -11.62 0.36
C LEU A 63 -0.44 -11.67 1.08
N VAL A 64 0.59 -12.17 0.40
CA VAL A 64 1.96 -12.25 0.92
C VAL A 64 2.59 -10.86 1.13
N MET A 65 2.23 -9.85 0.32
CA MET A 65 2.64 -8.45 0.56
C MET A 65 1.91 -7.80 1.74
N MET A 66 0.65 -8.15 1.99
CA MET A 66 -0.17 -7.56 3.06
C MET A 66 0.10 -8.17 4.44
N TYR A 67 0.49 -9.44 4.52
CA TYR A 67 0.74 -10.13 5.78
C TYR A 67 1.84 -9.50 6.66
N PRO A 68 3.04 -9.10 6.15
CA PRO A 68 4.12 -8.59 6.99
C PRO A 68 3.82 -7.25 7.70
N PRO A 69 3.15 -6.26 7.08
CA PRO A 69 2.64 -5.08 7.79
C PRO A 69 1.66 -5.43 8.92
N LEU A 70 0.69 -6.31 8.65
CA LEU A 70 -0.34 -6.70 9.63
C LEU A 70 0.25 -7.40 10.85
N ALA A 71 1.19 -8.32 10.65
CA ALA A 71 1.88 -9.04 11.72
C ALA A 71 2.77 -8.15 12.61
N LYS A 72 3.12 -6.93 12.17
CA LYS A 72 4.01 -5.99 12.89
C LYS A 72 3.27 -4.89 13.67
N VAL A 73 1.94 -4.91 13.73
CA VAL A 73 1.15 -3.89 14.43
C VAL A 73 1.27 -4.02 15.95
N ARG A 74 1.72 -2.95 16.61
CA ARG A 74 1.84 -2.83 18.08
C ARG A 74 0.67 -2.05 18.68
N TYR A 75 -0.32 -2.78 19.18
CA TYR A 75 -1.62 -2.27 19.64
C TYR A 75 -1.59 -1.39 20.91
N ASP A 76 -0.48 -1.32 21.64
CA ASP A 76 -0.39 -0.53 22.89
C ASP A 76 -0.29 0.98 22.66
N LYS A 77 0.08 1.38 21.44
CA LYS A 77 0.57 2.73 21.13
C LYS A 77 -0.26 3.46 20.07
N THR A 78 -0.78 2.70 19.12
CA THR A 78 -2.16 2.75 18.60
C THR A 78 -3.16 3.71 19.30
N LYS A 79 -3.25 3.77 20.64
CA LYS A 79 -4.20 4.68 21.31
C LYS A 79 -3.76 6.14 21.43
N GLU A 80 -2.50 6.44 21.11
CA GLU A 80 -1.84 7.63 21.61
C GLU A 80 -2.14 8.84 20.65
N ILE A 81 -1.65 8.94 19.39
CA ILE A 81 -2.04 10.01 18.43
C ILE A 81 -3.46 9.71 17.92
N ALA A 82 -4.15 8.69 18.46
CA ALA A 82 -5.61 8.59 18.33
C ALA A 82 -6.23 9.95 18.61
N ALA A 83 -5.60 10.70 19.50
CA ALA A 83 -5.92 12.05 19.88
C ALA A 83 -5.01 13.19 19.34
N ASP A 84 -4.01 12.98 18.46
CA ASP A 84 -3.52 14.09 17.60
C ASP A 84 -4.45 14.19 16.41
N LYS A 85 -5.25 15.25 16.44
CA LYS A 85 -6.24 15.55 15.41
C LYS A 85 -5.58 16.19 14.19
N ARG A 86 -4.48 16.94 14.36
CA ARG A 86 -3.83 17.69 13.28
C ARG A 86 -3.11 16.77 12.31
N LEU A 87 -2.25 15.87 12.81
CA LEU A 87 -1.48 14.96 11.95
C LEU A 87 -2.39 14.07 11.10
N MET A 88 -3.48 13.54 11.67
CA MET A 88 -4.42 12.74 10.86
C MET A 88 -5.31 13.59 9.97
N SER A 89 -5.78 14.78 10.36
CA SER A 89 -6.51 15.63 9.42
C SER A 89 -5.66 16.03 8.21
N VAL A 90 -4.36 16.24 8.40
CA VAL A 90 -3.41 16.55 7.30
C VAL A 90 -3.10 15.30 6.46
N SER A 91 -2.68 14.19 7.08
CA SER A 91 -2.41 12.93 6.39
C SER A 91 -3.62 12.44 5.61
N LEU A 92 -4.80 12.62 6.19
CA LEU A 92 -6.08 12.46 5.51
C LEU A 92 -6.13 13.34 4.28
N ILE A 93 -6.25 14.67 4.40
CA ILE A 93 -6.58 15.56 3.28
C ILE A 93 -5.61 15.34 2.11
N LEU A 94 -4.33 15.08 2.41
CA LEU A 94 -3.32 14.68 1.44
C LEU A 94 -3.63 13.35 0.74
N ASN A 95 -3.89 12.27 1.48
CA ASN A 95 -4.18 10.95 0.90
C ASN A 95 -5.55 10.88 0.19
N TRP A 96 -6.46 11.82 0.48
CA TRP A 96 -7.88 11.67 0.19
C TRP A 96 -8.53 12.67 -0.74
N ILE A 97 -8.08 13.91 -0.66
CA ILE A 97 -8.55 14.96 -1.52
C ILE A 97 -7.45 15.21 -2.54
N VAL A 98 -6.21 15.43 -2.06
CA VAL A 98 -5.08 15.71 -2.93
C VAL A 98 -4.71 14.50 -3.80
N GLY A 99 -4.50 13.31 -3.22
CA GLY A 99 -4.12 12.11 -3.98
C GLY A 99 -5.11 11.77 -5.12
N PRO A 100 -6.41 11.58 -4.84
CA PRO A 100 -7.41 11.24 -5.84
C PRO A 100 -7.71 12.36 -6.84
N ALA A 101 -7.74 13.63 -6.40
CA ALA A 101 -7.89 14.75 -7.33
C ALA A 101 -6.67 14.92 -8.24
N LEU A 102 -5.46 14.65 -7.72
CA LEU A 102 -4.23 14.61 -8.51
C LEU A 102 -4.23 13.45 -9.50
N MET A 103 -4.67 12.25 -9.10
CA MET A 103 -4.82 11.12 -10.04
C MET A 103 -5.84 11.41 -11.13
N PHE A 104 -6.99 12.02 -10.78
CA PHE A 104 -7.99 12.46 -11.77
C PHE A 104 -7.44 13.52 -12.73
N ALA A 105 -6.73 14.53 -12.20
CA ALA A 105 -6.09 15.57 -13.02
C ALA A 105 -5.04 14.96 -13.97
N LEU A 106 -4.15 14.11 -13.47
CA LEU A 106 -3.15 13.40 -14.29
C LEU A 106 -3.81 12.52 -15.37
N ALA A 107 -4.88 11.80 -15.01
CA ALA A 107 -5.61 10.94 -15.94
C ALA A 107 -6.25 11.75 -17.08
N TRP A 108 -6.74 12.96 -16.79
CA TRP A 108 -7.33 13.83 -17.82
C TRP A 108 -6.31 14.62 -18.64
N THR A 109 -5.14 14.96 -18.07
CA THR A 109 -4.09 15.72 -18.79
C THR A 109 -3.16 14.85 -19.62
N PHE A 110 -2.83 13.63 -19.17
CA PHE A 110 -1.86 12.75 -19.85
C PHE A 110 -2.50 11.58 -20.62
N LEU A 111 -3.72 11.17 -20.27
CA LEU A 111 -4.44 10.07 -20.93
C LEU A 111 -5.78 10.54 -21.55
N PRO A 112 -5.83 11.62 -22.35
CA PRO A 112 -7.07 12.15 -22.94
C PRO A 112 -7.68 11.26 -24.02
N ASP A 113 -6.89 10.39 -24.66
CA ASP A 113 -7.33 9.52 -25.76
C ASP A 113 -7.46 8.04 -25.35
N GLU A 114 -6.98 7.67 -24.16
CA GLU A 114 -6.94 6.28 -23.66
C GLU A 114 -7.94 6.07 -22.50
N PRO A 115 -9.24 5.81 -22.79
CA PRO A 115 -10.29 5.76 -21.77
C PRO A 115 -10.12 4.58 -20.79
N GLU A 116 -9.57 3.45 -21.22
CA GLU A 116 -9.33 2.29 -20.36
C GLU A 116 -8.27 2.59 -19.30
N LEU A 117 -7.12 3.14 -19.72
CA LEU A 117 -6.04 3.53 -18.81
C LEU A 117 -6.47 4.67 -17.87
N ARG A 118 -7.26 5.63 -18.37
CA ARG A 118 -7.87 6.68 -17.54
C ARG A 118 -8.80 6.09 -16.48
N THR A 119 -9.63 5.13 -16.87
CA THR A 119 -10.56 4.45 -15.97
C THR A 119 -9.81 3.67 -14.90
N GLY A 120 -8.76 2.92 -15.26
CA GLY A 120 -7.89 2.24 -14.29
C GLY A 120 -7.26 3.21 -13.28
N LEU A 121 -6.71 4.33 -13.76
CA LEU A 121 -6.09 5.34 -12.89
C LEU A 121 -7.10 6.02 -11.95
N ILE A 122 -8.32 6.29 -12.43
CA ILE A 122 -9.41 6.81 -11.60
C ILE A 122 -9.90 5.76 -10.59
N ILE A 123 -10.06 4.49 -10.98
CA ILE A 123 -10.43 3.40 -10.08
C ILE A 123 -9.41 3.26 -8.94
N VAL A 124 -8.11 3.30 -9.25
CA VAL A 124 -7.06 3.27 -8.22
C VAL A 124 -7.20 4.46 -7.26
N GLY A 125 -7.41 5.68 -7.78
CA GLY A 125 -7.72 6.84 -6.95
C GLY A 125 -8.95 6.65 -6.07
N LEU A 126 -10.04 6.09 -6.62
CA LEU A 126 -11.29 5.82 -5.92
C LEU A 126 -11.18 4.72 -4.87
N VAL A 127 -10.33 3.70 -5.04
CA VAL A 127 -10.12 2.65 -4.02
C VAL A 127 -9.55 3.25 -2.73
N TYR A 128 -8.60 4.18 -2.84
CA TYR A 128 -8.12 4.93 -1.67
C TYR A 128 -9.22 5.83 -1.06
N VAL A 129 -10.15 6.34 -1.88
CA VAL A 129 -11.38 7.05 -1.46
C VAL A 129 -12.49 6.12 -0.93
N MET A 130 -12.45 4.81 -1.17
CA MET A 130 -13.39 3.90 -0.50
C MET A 130 -12.86 3.52 0.89
N LEU A 131 -11.56 3.18 0.93
CA LEU A 131 -10.89 2.54 2.07
C LEU A 131 -10.96 3.34 3.38
N TRP A 132 -11.02 4.67 3.33
CA TRP A 132 -11.17 5.51 4.54
C TRP A 132 -12.57 6.12 4.71
N LEU A 133 -13.44 6.13 3.69
CA LEU A 133 -14.82 6.60 3.89
C LEU A 133 -15.66 5.58 4.65
N GLY A 134 -15.44 4.29 4.37
CA GLY A 134 -16.19 3.20 4.98
C GLY A 134 -16.30 3.38 6.50
N PRO A 135 -15.17 3.49 7.24
CA PRO A 135 -15.18 3.68 8.70
C PRO A 135 -15.82 4.98 9.20
N LYS A 136 -16.16 5.94 8.32
CA LYS A 136 -16.90 7.17 8.64
C LYS A 136 -18.39 7.08 8.34
N LEU A 137 -18.76 6.38 7.26
CA LEU A 137 -20.16 6.24 6.84
C LEU A 137 -20.89 5.13 7.60
N PHE A 138 -20.17 4.07 8.01
CA PHE A 138 -20.73 2.93 8.72
C PHE A 138 -20.01 2.72 10.07
N PRO A 139 -20.17 3.66 11.03
CA PRO A 139 -19.55 3.53 12.34
C PRO A 139 -20.14 2.33 13.11
N GLY A 140 -19.32 1.30 13.31
CA GLY A 140 -19.68 0.08 14.05
C GLY A 140 -19.78 -1.19 13.20
N ASP A 141 -19.60 -1.11 11.88
CA ASP A 141 -19.56 -2.30 11.01
C ASP A 141 -18.23 -3.08 11.19
N PRO A 142 -18.25 -4.35 11.64
CA PRO A 142 -17.04 -5.14 11.85
C PRO A 142 -16.39 -5.66 10.55
N THR A 143 -17.03 -5.51 9.39
CA THR A 143 -16.47 -5.91 8.09
C THR A 143 -15.50 -4.88 7.51
N LEU A 144 -15.47 -3.67 8.07
CA LEU A 144 -14.57 -2.60 7.62
C LEU A 144 -13.16 -2.73 8.20
N PRO A 145 -12.12 -2.39 7.43
CA PRO A 145 -10.75 -2.37 7.95
C PRO A 145 -10.63 -1.37 9.10
N PRO A 146 -10.01 -1.76 10.24
CA PRO A 146 -9.97 -0.93 11.43
C PRO A 146 -9.19 0.37 11.18
N TYR A 147 -9.64 1.46 11.80
CA TYR A 147 -8.97 2.77 11.70
C TYR A 147 -7.45 2.63 11.90
N PRO A 148 -6.61 3.33 11.11
CA PRO A 148 -5.20 3.42 11.41
C PRO A 148 -5.06 4.13 12.75
N VAL A 149 -4.76 3.36 13.79
CA VAL A 149 -4.66 3.88 15.14
C VAL A 149 -3.25 4.41 15.38
N LYS A 150 -3.16 5.50 16.11
CA LYS A 150 -2.20 6.60 15.95
C LYS A 150 -1.35 6.70 17.26
N TYR A 151 -0.05 7.08 17.27
CA TYR A 151 0.93 7.26 18.40
C TYR A 151 1.27 8.73 18.87
N ARG A 152 0.92 9.20 20.09
CA ARG A 152 1.03 10.57 20.66
C ARG A 152 2.28 10.58 21.46
N SER A 153 3.33 11.09 20.84
CA SER A 153 4.48 11.61 21.56
C SER A 153 3.99 12.51 22.69
N ARG A 154 4.11 11.99 23.92
CA ARG A 154 4.54 12.82 25.05
C ARG A 154 5.98 13.26 24.80
#